data_AF-A0A246S098-F1
#
_entry.id   AF-A0A246S098-F1
#
_cell.length_a   1.000
_cell.length_b   1.000
_cell.length_c   1.000
_cell.angle_alpha   90.00
_cell.angle_beta   90.00
_cell.angle_gamma   90.00
#
_symmetry.space_group_name_H-M   'P 1'
#
loop_
_entity.id
_entity.type
_entity.pdbx_description
1 polymer ?
#
loop_
_entity_poly.entity_id
_entity_poly.type
_entity_poly.pdbx_seq_one_letter_code
_entity_poly.pdbx_strand_id
1 'polypeptide(L)'
;MSISQCSVVTPARMLLAALSLAVVSGCASYPSSSAQQEAQYVLNNDPATLLQDENLNGFLTQAPAGGVLNVPESPWGNNVEVVADAAYLAASGRECRKLTVVAVDSNNARSALVCKTPNGWVNQRVVAQTTQGRN
;
A
#
# COMPACT_ATOMS: atom_id res chain seq x y z
N MET A 1 -64.56 39.68 13.53
CA MET A 1 -63.78 39.05 14.62
C MET A 1 -63.41 37.64 14.19
N SER A 2 -62.20 37.22 14.55
CA SER A 2 -61.37 36.16 13.96
C SER A 2 -62.02 34.77 13.82
N ILE A 3 -61.86 34.14 12.66
CA ILE A 3 -62.09 32.70 12.46
C ILE A 3 -60.72 32.03 12.45
N SER A 4 -60.42 31.26 13.50
CA SER A 4 -59.21 30.46 13.62
C SER A 4 -59.10 29.45 12.49
N GLN A 5 -58.04 29.55 11.69
CA GLN A 5 -57.68 28.56 10.68
C GLN A 5 -56.79 27.50 11.33
N CYS A 6 -57.34 26.30 11.58
CA CYS A 6 -56.53 25.13 11.90
C CYS A 6 -55.87 24.63 10.62
N SER A 7 -54.56 24.85 10.47
CA SER A 7 -53.77 24.24 9.40
C SER A 7 -53.62 22.74 9.67
N VAL A 8 -54.37 21.93 8.93
CA VAL A 8 -54.18 20.46 8.89
C VAL A 8 -52.88 20.19 8.14
N VAL A 9 -51.80 20.04 8.90
CA VAL A 9 -50.52 19.55 8.37
C VAL A 9 -50.74 18.12 7.91
N THR A 10 -50.55 17.91 6.61
CA THR A 10 -50.82 16.65 5.92
C THR A 10 -49.88 15.54 6.45
N PRO A 11 -50.40 14.39 6.92
CA PRO A 11 -49.61 13.34 7.57
C PRO A 11 -48.60 12.67 6.62
N ALA A 12 -48.74 12.85 5.31
CA ALA A 12 -47.85 12.31 4.29
C ALA A 12 -46.43 12.92 4.33
N ARG A 13 -46.25 14.15 4.81
CA ARG A 13 -44.93 14.81 4.87
C ARG A 13 -44.09 14.35 6.07
N MET A 14 -44.71 13.89 7.16
CA MET A 14 -43.97 13.34 8.31
C MET A 14 -43.38 11.96 8.04
N LEU A 15 -44.08 11.11 7.26
CA LEU A 15 -43.61 9.76 6.92
C LEU A 15 -42.32 9.78 6.07
N LEU A 16 -42.18 10.75 5.17
CA LEU A 16 -40.96 10.93 4.36
C LEU A 16 -39.74 11.39 5.17
N ALA A 17 -39.96 12.19 6.23
CA ALA A 17 -38.89 12.62 7.13
C ALA A 17 -38.42 11.51 8.09
N ALA A 18 -39.32 10.59 8.46
CA ALA A 18 -38.95 9.44 9.27
C ALA A 18 -38.16 8.39 8.48
N LEU A 19 -38.46 8.21 7.19
CA LEU A 19 -37.74 7.25 6.33
C LEU A 19 -36.29 7.67 6.08
N SER A 20 -35.99 8.97 5.98
CA SER A 20 -34.63 9.47 5.70
C SER A 20 -33.67 9.34 6.88
N LEU A 21 -34.18 9.31 8.13
CA LEU A 21 -33.33 9.08 9.31
C LEU A 21 -32.87 7.62 9.46
N ALA A 22 -33.62 6.65 8.92
CA ALA A 22 -33.28 5.22 9.04
C ALA A 22 -32.14 4.77 8.10
N VAL A 23 -31.85 5.53 7.04
CA VAL A 23 -30.82 5.17 6.04
C VAL A 23 -29.40 5.52 6.50
N VAL A 24 -29.24 6.38 7.52
CA VAL A 24 -27.93 6.89 7.95
C VAL A 24 -27.29 6.03 9.07
N SER A 25 -28.02 5.11 9.70
CA SER A 25 -27.49 4.27 10.80
C SER A 25 -26.78 2.99 10.34
N GLY A 26 -26.05 3.05 9.22
CA GLY A 26 -25.43 1.86 8.59
C GLY A 26 -23.90 1.81 8.58
N CYS A 27 -23.18 2.90 8.93
CA CYS A 27 -21.73 2.97 8.71
C CYS A 27 -20.93 3.19 10.00
N ALA A 28 -21.01 2.26 10.97
CA ALA A 28 -20.03 2.23 12.07
C ALA A 28 -19.85 0.86 12.76
N SER A 29 -20.28 -0.24 12.12
CA SER A 29 -20.04 -1.58 12.67
C SER A 29 -18.62 -2.04 12.33
N TYR A 30 -17.62 -1.53 13.05
CA TYR A 30 -16.31 -2.16 13.13
C TYR A 30 -16.38 -3.27 14.18
N PRO A 31 -16.15 -4.55 13.84
CA PRO A 31 -15.99 -5.58 14.86
C PRO A 31 -14.72 -5.25 15.66
N SER A 32 -14.88 -4.71 16.87
CA SER A 32 -13.82 -4.66 17.88
C SER A 32 -13.60 -6.07 18.41
N SER A 33 -12.91 -6.89 17.63
CA SER A 33 -12.42 -8.20 18.07
C SER A 33 -11.30 -7.98 19.08
N SER A 34 -11.65 -7.96 20.36
CA SER A 34 -10.72 -8.17 21.48
C SER A 34 -10.36 -9.66 21.53
N ALA A 35 -9.59 -10.09 20.54
CA ALA A 35 -8.84 -11.32 20.55
C ALA A 35 -7.67 -11.08 19.61
N GLN A 36 -6.47 -11.44 20.05
CA GLN A 36 -5.25 -11.46 19.26
C GLN A 36 -5.39 -12.50 18.13
N GLN A 37 -6.32 -12.29 17.21
CA GLN A 37 -6.26 -12.87 15.88
C GLN A 37 -5.35 -11.95 15.11
N GLU A 38 -4.06 -12.34 15.05
CA GLU A 38 -3.20 -11.95 13.94
C GLU A 38 -4.05 -12.02 12.68
N ALA A 39 -4.18 -10.90 11.98
CA ALA A 39 -4.74 -10.89 10.65
C ALA A 39 -3.83 -11.80 9.81
N GLN A 40 -4.18 -13.08 9.72
CA GLN A 40 -3.64 -14.06 8.78
C GLN A 40 -4.12 -13.60 7.40
N TYR A 41 -3.50 -12.54 6.91
CA TYR A 41 -3.54 -12.18 5.51
C TYR A 41 -3.01 -13.42 4.77
N VAL A 42 -3.83 -14.00 3.89
CA VAL A 42 -3.46 -15.18 3.11
C VAL A 42 -2.45 -14.75 2.04
N LEU A 43 -1.24 -14.41 2.49
CA LEU A 43 0.01 -14.32 1.74
C LEU A 43 1.05 -15.24 2.43
N ASN A 44 0.62 -16.37 2.99
CA ASN A 44 1.54 -17.36 3.59
C ASN A 44 2.52 -17.97 2.57
N ASN A 45 2.34 -17.69 1.28
CA ASN A 45 3.34 -17.93 0.23
C ASN A 45 3.63 -16.61 -0.50
N ASP A 46 4.23 -15.65 0.20
CA ASP A 46 4.90 -14.54 -0.49
C ASP A 46 6.11 -15.16 -1.23
N PRO A 47 6.12 -15.27 -2.58
CA PRO A 47 7.25 -15.83 -3.32
C PRO A 47 8.49 -14.92 -3.27
N ALA A 48 8.52 -13.96 -2.36
CA ALA A 48 9.59 -13.00 -2.21
C ALA A 48 10.89 -13.69 -1.80
N THR A 49 11.93 -13.42 -2.57
CA THR A 49 13.27 -13.96 -2.30
C THR A 49 14.00 -13.01 -1.35
N LEU A 50 14.54 -13.56 -0.26
CA LEU A 50 15.33 -12.80 0.70
C LEU A 50 16.64 -12.33 0.08
N LEU A 51 16.98 -11.06 0.28
CA LEU A 51 18.25 -10.49 -0.16
C LEU A 51 19.33 -10.91 0.82
N GLN A 52 20.29 -11.71 0.36
CA GLN A 52 21.34 -12.30 1.20
C GLN A 52 22.51 -11.33 1.45
N ASP A 53 22.71 -10.34 0.59
CA ASP A 53 23.82 -9.39 0.70
C ASP A 53 23.57 -8.39 1.85
N GLU A 54 24.44 -8.42 2.86
CA GLU A 54 24.32 -7.57 4.05
C GLU A 54 24.52 -6.08 3.74
N ASN A 55 25.41 -5.76 2.79
CA ASN A 55 25.67 -4.38 2.39
C ASN A 55 24.44 -3.79 1.69
N LEU A 56 23.82 -4.54 0.78
CA LEU A 56 22.55 -4.17 0.17
C LEU A 56 21.44 -3.99 1.22
N ASN A 57 21.33 -4.88 2.21
CA ASN A 57 20.33 -4.71 3.29
C ASN A 57 20.58 -3.44 4.14
N GLY A 58 21.84 -3.16 4.48
CA GLY A 58 22.23 -1.94 5.20
C GLY A 58 21.93 -0.69 4.38
N PHE A 59 22.31 -0.69 3.11
CA PHE A 59 22.01 0.37 2.16
C PHE A 59 20.51 0.62 2.03
N LEU A 60 19.68 -0.41 1.81
CA LEU A 60 18.22 -0.23 1.69
C LEU A 60 17.59 0.38 2.95
N THR A 61 18.18 0.09 4.11
CA THR A 61 17.72 0.62 5.41
C THR A 61 18.10 2.08 5.63
N GLN A 62 19.27 2.51 5.18
CA GLN A 62 19.86 3.81 5.55
C GLN A 62 19.90 4.82 4.40
N ALA A 63 19.84 4.35 3.15
CA ALA A 63 20.04 5.20 1.99
C ALA A 63 18.96 6.28 1.87
N PRO A 64 19.34 7.53 1.57
CA PRO A 64 18.39 8.55 1.16
C PRO A 64 17.76 8.19 -0.19
N ALA A 65 16.70 8.90 -0.58
CA ALA A 65 16.15 8.80 -1.92
C ALA A 65 17.20 9.23 -2.96
N GLY A 66 17.34 8.45 -4.04
CA GLY A 66 18.38 8.62 -5.04
C GLY A 66 19.75 8.08 -4.64
N GLY A 67 19.88 7.42 -3.48
CA GLY A 67 21.12 6.75 -3.09
C GLY A 67 21.50 5.66 -4.11
N VAL A 68 22.79 5.45 -4.30
CA VAL A 68 23.34 4.53 -5.31
C VAL A 68 24.28 3.51 -4.65
N LEU A 69 24.16 2.23 -5.01
CA LEU A 69 25.06 1.16 -4.59
C LEU A 69 25.37 0.23 -5.76
N ASN A 70 26.65 -0.09 -5.96
CA ASN A 70 27.06 -1.15 -6.87
C ASN A 70 27.03 -2.49 -6.14
N VAL A 71 26.31 -3.46 -6.72
CA VAL A 71 26.09 -4.78 -6.13
C VAL A 71 26.69 -5.85 -7.06
N PRO A 72 27.74 -6.57 -6.65
CA PRO A 72 28.40 -7.57 -7.49
C PRO A 72 27.51 -8.77 -7.82
N GLU A 73 26.69 -9.21 -6.87
CA GLU A 73 25.79 -10.36 -7.03
C GLU A 73 24.42 -10.00 -6.46
N SER A 74 23.37 -10.12 -7.28
CA SER A 74 22.01 -9.77 -6.87
C SER A 74 20.98 -10.65 -7.58
N PRO A 75 19.73 -10.72 -7.08
CA PRO A 75 18.65 -11.40 -7.77
C PRO A 75 18.29 -10.80 -9.14
N TRP A 76 18.80 -9.61 -9.45
CA TRP A 76 18.53 -8.92 -10.71
C TRP A 76 19.66 -9.09 -11.73
N GLY A 77 20.74 -9.79 -11.36
CA GLY A 77 21.94 -9.99 -12.18
C GLY A 77 23.22 -9.69 -11.41
N ASN A 78 24.34 -10.00 -12.04
CA ASN A 78 25.67 -9.66 -11.53
C ASN A 78 26.05 -8.23 -11.93
N ASN A 79 26.86 -7.58 -11.10
CA ASN A 79 27.41 -6.24 -11.34
C ASN A 79 26.33 -5.24 -11.78
N VAL A 80 25.39 -4.99 -10.87
CA VAL A 80 24.31 -4.03 -11.10
C VAL A 80 24.52 -2.78 -10.27
N GLU A 81 24.16 -1.64 -10.83
CA GLU A 81 23.99 -0.40 -10.08
C GLU A 81 22.54 -0.32 -9.59
N VAL A 82 22.35 -0.17 -8.29
CA VAL A 82 21.05 -0.04 -7.63
C VAL A 82 20.86 1.40 -7.19
N VAL A 83 19.83 2.05 -7.71
CA VAL A 83 19.36 3.36 -7.27
C VAL A 83 18.10 3.18 -6.45
N ALA A 84 18.11 3.65 -5.19
CA ALA A 84 16.99 3.50 -4.27
C ALA A 84 16.08 4.74 -4.24
N ASP A 85 14.79 4.56 -4.54
CA ASP A 85 13.78 5.60 -4.30
C ASP A 85 13.50 5.75 -2.80
N ALA A 86 12.74 6.76 -2.40
CA ALA A 86 12.31 6.94 -1.00
C ALA A 86 11.58 5.70 -0.45
N ALA A 87 11.76 5.43 0.84
CA ALA A 87 10.96 4.43 1.54
C ALA A 87 9.52 4.89 1.72
N TYR A 88 8.59 3.95 1.58
CA TYR A 88 7.16 4.19 1.75
C TYR A 88 6.49 3.00 2.45
N LEU A 89 5.40 3.25 3.17
CA LEU A 89 4.57 2.19 3.74
C LEU A 89 3.59 1.68 2.68
N ALA A 90 3.67 0.40 2.34
CA ALA A 90 2.72 -0.24 1.44
C ALA A 90 1.38 -0.52 2.15
N ALA A 91 0.35 -0.88 1.38
CA ALA A 91 -0.96 -1.26 1.91
C ALA A 91 -0.90 -2.49 2.85
N SER A 92 0.15 -3.32 2.73
CA SER A 92 0.43 -4.42 3.65
C SER A 92 1.00 -3.98 5.00
N GLY A 93 1.25 -2.68 5.20
CA GLY A 93 1.94 -2.13 6.38
C GLY A 93 3.46 -2.31 6.37
N ARG A 94 4.01 -2.98 5.35
CA ARG A 94 5.46 -3.16 5.21
C ARG A 94 6.09 -1.91 4.63
N GLU A 95 7.26 -1.55 5.15
CA GLU A 95 8.13 -0.56 4.52
C GLU A 95 8.69 -1.15 3.22
N CYS A 96 8.49 -0.45 2.11
CA CYS A 96 8.95 -0.86 0.79
C CYS A 96 9.72 0.27 0.11
N ARG A 97 10.57 -0.10 -0.85
CA ARG A 97 11.30 0.83 -1.71
C ARG A 97 11.26 0.34 -3.15
N LYS A 98 10.98 1.24 -4.07
CA LYS A 98 11.22 1.00 -5.49
C LYS A 98 12.70 1.20 -5.78
N LEU A 99 13.23 0.36 -6.65
CA LEU A 99 14.61 0.43 -7.10
C LEU A 99 14.63 0.62 -8.61
N THR A 100 15.61 1.37 -9.08
CA THR A 100 16.07 1.30 -10.46
C THR A 100 17.36 0.50 -10.46
N VAL A 101 17.37 -0.61 -11.20
CA VAL A 101 18.51 -1.51 -11.30
C VAL A 101 19.06 -1.42 -12.71
N VAL A 102 20.32 -1.05 -12.86
CA VAL A 102 21.00 -0.89 -14.15
C VAL A 102 22.11 -1.92 -14.24
N ALA A 103 22.02 -2.81 -15.23
CA ALA A 103 23.10 -3.76 -15.50
C ALA A 103 24.27 -3.02 -16.18
N VAL A 104 25.48 -3.13 -15.62
CA VAL A 104 26.66 -2.38 -16.08
C VAL A 104 27.08 -2.75 -17.51
N ASP A 105 26.83 -3.99 -17.93
CA ASP A 105 27.22 -4.53 -19.23
C ASP A 105 26.33 -4.09 -20.39
N SER A 106 25.04 -3.89 -20.13
CA SER A 106 24.00 -3.70 -21.12
C SER A 106 23.33 -2.33 -21.01
N ASN A 107 23.65 -1.57 -19.97
CA ASN A 107 23.02 -0.30 -19.61
C ASN A 107 21.47 -0.40 -19.60
N ASN A 108 20.96 -1.60 -19.33
CA ASN A 108 19.54 -1.88 -19.30
C ASN A 108 19.00 -1.58 -17.91
N ALA A 109 18.15 -0.55 -17.82
CA ALA A 109 17.49 -0.16 -16.59
C ALA A 109 16.16 -0.91 -16.42
N ARG A 110 16.00 -1.57 -15.28
CA ARG A 110 14.75 -2.23 -14.88
C ARG A 110 14.29 -1.75 -13.52
N SER A 111 12.97 -1.68 -13.32
CA SER A 111 12.41 -1.42 -12.00
C SER A 111 12.35 -2.71 -11.17
N ALA A 112 12.65 -2.59 -9.89
CA ALA A 112 12.42 -3.63 -8.88
C ALA A 112 11.69 -3.04 -7.67
N LEU A 113 11.09 -3.91 -6.86
CA LEU A 113 10.44 -3.54 -5.61
C LEU A 113 11.02 -4.41 -4.51
N VAL A 114 11.42 -3.78 -3.41
CA VAL A 114 11.85 -4.49 -2.22
C VAL A 114 11.01 -4.07 -1.04
N CYS A 115 10.73 -5.01 -0.14
CA CYS A 115 9.94 -4.75 1.05
C CYS A 115 10.60 -5.36 2.28
N LYS A 116 10.59 -4.64 3.39
CA LYS A 116 11.16 -5.07 4.65
C LYS A 116 10.31 -6.17 5.29
N THR A 117 10.98 -7.12 5.91
CA THR A 117 10.43 -8.19 6.74
C THR A 117 11.22 -8.25 8.05
N PRO A 118 10.76 -9.01 9.06
CA PRO A 118 11.55 -9.25 10.27
C PRO A 118 12.93 -9.87 9.99
N ASN A 119 13.07 -10.61 8.88
CA ASN A 119 14.30 -11.31 8.51
C ASN A 119 15.19 -10.51 7.53
N GLY A 120 14.81 -9.27 7.18
CA GLY A 120 15.53 -8.44 6.22
C GLY A 120 14.69 -8.00 5.03
N TRP A 121 15.34 -7.44 4.02
CA TRP A 121 14.67 -7.01 2.79
C TRP A 121 14.46 -8.19 1.84
N VAL A 122 13.29 -8.24 1.21
CA VAL A 122 12.97 -9.26 0.20
C VAL A 122 12.62 -8.60 -1.13
N ASN A 123 12.99 -9.24 -2.24
CA ASN A 123 12.64 -8.83 -3.59
C ASN A 123 11.19 -9.25 -3.91
N GLN A 124 10.33 -8.27 -4.14
CA GLN A 124 8.91 -8.44 -4.44
C GLN A 124 8.65 -8.35 -5.93
N ARG A 125 7.79 -9.24 -6.45
CA ARG A 125 7.26 -9.09 -7.81
C ARG A 125 6.34 -7.88 -7.88
N VAL A 126 6.58 -7.00 -8.85
CA VAL A 126 5.68 -5.88 -9.16
C VAL A 126 4.46 -6.44 -9.91
N VAL A 127 3.27 -6.41 -9.28
CA VAL A 127 2.04 -7.01 -9.84
C VAL A 127 1.22 -6.02 -10.66
N ALA A 128 1.43 -4.71 -10.46
CA ALA A 128 0.79 -3.64 -11.22
C ALA A 128 1.83 -2.56 -11.53
N GLN A 129 2.44 -2.63 -12.70
CA GLN A 129 2.97 -1.42 -13.32
C GLN A 129 1.79 -0.78 -14.04
N THR A 130 1.11 0.17 -13.41
CA THR A 130 0.25 1.07 -14.19
C THR A 130 1.22 1.88 -15.05
N THR A 131 1.35 1.49 -16.32
CA THR A 131 1.91 2.36 -17.35
C THR A 131 1.00 3.58 -17.41
N GLN A 132 1.25 4.55 -16.53
CA GLN A 132 0.56 5.82 -16.55
C GLN A 132 0.98 6.49 -17.85
N GLY A 133 0.01 6.60 -18.76
CA GLY A 133 0.19 7.05 -20.13
C GLY A 133 1.03 8.30 -20.23
N ARG A 134 2.00 8.25 -21.12
CA ARG A 134 2.70 9.40 -21.67
C ARG A 134 1.67 10.17 -22.52
N ASN A 135 1.25 11.34 -22.05
CA ASN A 135 0.61 12.34 -22.91
C ASN A 135 1.68 13.07 -23.71
#